data_AF-A0AAD6K7T1-F1
#
_entry.id   AF-A0AAD6K7T1-F1
#
_cell.length_a   1.000
_cell.length_b   1.000
_cell.length_c   1.000
_cell.angle_alpha   90.00
_cell.angle_beta   90.00
_cell.angle_gamma   90.00
#
_symmetry.space_group_name_H-M   'P 1'
#
loop_
_entity.id
_entity.type
_entity.pdbx_description
1 polymer ?
#
loop_
_entity_poly.entity_id
_entity_poly.type
_entity_poly.pdbx_seq_one_letter_code
_entity_poly.pdbx_strand_id
1 'polypeptide(L)'
;MMKLELVALAIWMASILGGECKVVQFIFGDSLSDVGNNMHLSKSLAQASLPWYGIDFGNGLPNGRFTNGRTVADIIGDSTGLPRPPAFLDPSLTDDLILENGVNYASGGGGILNETGGYFIQRLSLNKQIELFQGTQRMIINKIGEEKSRKFFQESQYVVALGSNDFINNYLMPVYSDSWKYNDQTFIAYLMDTLEGQLRKLHGLGARELIVFGLGPMGCIPLQRVLSTTGECQEKTNKASSGFQWSLKQVTG
;
A
#
# COMPACT_ATOMS: atom_id res chain seq x y z
N MET A 1 34.28 33.10 25.40
CA MET A 1 34.22 33.01 23.93
C MET A 1 34.62 31.63 23.41
N MET A 2 35.78 31.09 23.77
CA MET A 2 36.28 29.79 23.26
C MET A 2 35.37 28.56 23.49
N LYS A 3 34.60 28.52 24.60
CA LYS A 3 33.65 27.41 24.86
C LYS A 3 32.42 27.42 23.95
N LEU A 4 32.00 28.59 23.46
CA LEU A 4 30.81 28.69 22.61
C LEU A 4 31.13 28.23 21.18
N GLU A 5 32.34 28.53 20.69
CA GLU A 5 32.81 28.12 19.37
C GLU A 5 33.04 26.60 19.28
N LEU A 6 33.57 25.98 20.34
CA LEU A 6 33.72 24.52 20.44
C LEU A 6 32.37 23.77 20.41
N VAL A 7 31.34 24.33 21.05
CA VAL A 7 29.98 23.78 21.03
C VAL A 7 29.35 23.95 19.65
N ALA A 8 29.52 25.11 19.02
CA ALA A 8 29.02 25.35 17.66
C ALA A 8 29.69 24.42 16.63
N LEU A 9 31.01 24.21 16.73
CA LEU A 9 31.77 23.27 15.89
C LEU A 9 31.36 21.82 16.13
N ALA A 10 31.08 21.41 17.37
CA ALA A 10 30.60 20.06 17.68
C ALA A 10 29.19 19.80 17.12
N ILE A 11 28.30 20.80 17.18
CA ILE A 11 26.97 20.73 16.58
C ILE A 11 27.09 20.66 15.05
N TRP A 12 27.95 21.47 14.43
CA TRP A 12 28.21 21.42 12.99
C TRP A 12 28.81 20.08 12.55
N MET A 13 29.77 19.53 13.31
CA MET A 13 30.38 18.23 13.06
C MET A 13 29.38 17.08 13.25
N ALA A 14 28.47 17.16 14.22
CA ALA A 14 27.40 16.17 14.38
C ALA A 14 26.44 16.17 13.17
N SER A 15 26.12 17.35 12.62
CA SER A 15 25.35 17.49 11.38
C SER A 15 26.09 16.98 10.14
N ILE A 16 27.42 16.99 10.14
CA ILE A 16 28.27 16.53 9.03
C ILE A 16 28.59 15.02 9.14
N LEU A 17 28.62 14.46 10.36
CA LEU A 17 29.03 13.07 10.63
C LEU A 17 27.85 12.11 10.84
N GLY A 18 26.63 12.61 11.02
CA GLY A 18 25.40 11.82 11.11
C GLY A 18 24.41 12.23 10.02
N GLY A 19 24.61 11.75 8.79
CA GLY A 19 23.57 11.83 7.77
C GLY A 19 22.39 10.98 8.20
N GLU A 20 21.46 11.54 8.98
CA GLU A 20 20.21 10.89 9.32
C GLU A 20 19.48 10.59 8.01
N CYS A 21 19.18 9.31 7.79
CA CYS A 21 18.40 8.93 6.63
C CYS A 21 17.01 9.57 6.79
N LYS A 22 16.53 10.22 5.74
CA LYS A 22 15.23 10.86 5.76
C LYS A 22 14.16 9.80 6.05
N VAL A 23 13.23 10.12 6.95
CA VAL A 23 12.05 9.27 7.17
C VAL A 23 11.18 9.36 5.92
N VAL A 24 10.83 8.21 5.36
CA VAL A 24 9.99 8.07 4.17
C VAL A 24 8.89 7.05 4.41
N GLN A 25 8.03 6.84 3.40
CA GLN A 25 6.95 5.86 3.47
C GLN A 25 7.06 4.77 2.39
N PHE A 26 6.76 3.53 2.78
CA PHE A 26 6.58 2.40 1.88
C PHE A 26 5.11 1.97 1.88
N ILE A 27 4.47 2.03 0.71
CA ILE A 27 3.01 1.82 0.59
C ILE A 27 2.73 0.50 -0.09
N PHE A 28 1.86 -0.30 0.53
CA PHE A 28 1.32 -1.56 0.03
C PHE A 28 -0.20 -1.42 -0.03
N GLY A 29 -0.83 -1.82 -1.12
CA GLY A 29 -2.25 -1.57 -1.27
C GLY A 29 -2.86 -2.00 -2.58
N ASP A 30 -4.11 -1.59 -2.77
CA ASP A 30 -4.85 -1.76 -4.01
C ASP A 30 -5.04 -0.42 -4.75
N SER A 31 -6.08 -0.32 -5.58
CA SER A 31 -6.45 0.90 -6.31
C SER A 31 -6.58 2.15 -5.43
N LEU A 32 -6.95 2.00 -4.14
CA LEU A 32 -7.12 3.13 -3.22
C LEU A 32 -5.80 3.82 -2.84
N SER A 33 -4.67 3.17 -3.14
CA SER A 33 -3.32 3.64 -2.85
C SER A 33 -2.41 3.67 -4.07
N ASP A 34 -2.82 3.10 -5.22
CA ASP A 34 -2.01 3.09 -6.44
C ASP A 34 -1.82 4.51 -7.00
N VAL A 35 -0.59 4.81 -7.41
CA VAL A 35 -0.15 6.09 -7.97
C VAL A 35 0.44 5.95 -9.37
N GLY A 36 0.27 4.79 -10.01
CA GLY A 36 0.70 4.56 -11.39
C GLY A 36 1.30 3.20 -11.70
N ASN A 37 1.40 2.27 -10.74
CA ASN A 37 1.94 0.93 -11.02
C ASN A 37 1.13 0.25 -12.11
N ASN A 38 -0.20 0.33 -12.05
CA ASN A 38 -1.07 -0.30 -13.05
C ASN A 38 -0.92 0.26 -14.47
N MET A 39 -0.46 1.52 -14.63
CA MET A 39 -0.18 2.08 -15.96
C MET A 39 0.99 1.36 -16.67
N HIS A 40 1.86 0.72 -15.89
CA HIS A 40 3.01 -0.03 -16.41
C HIS A 40 2.75 -1.55 -16.50
N LEU A 41 1.55 -2.00 -16.12
CA LEU A 41 1.08 -3.38 -16.28
C LEU A 41 0.31 -3.51 -17.60
N SER A 42 1.03 -3.79 -18.69
CA SER A 42 0.48 -3.77 -20.07
C SER A 42 -0.70 -4.70 -20.33
N LYS A 43 -0.90 -5.74 -19.51
CA LYS A 43 -2.04 -6.66 -19.62
C LYS A 43 -3.12 -6.40 -18.59
N SER A 44 -2.96 -5.42 -17.70
CA SER A 44 -3.93 -5.16 -16.65
C SER A 44 -5.19 -4.52 -17.23
N LEU A 45 -6.34 -5.08 -16.88
CA LEU A 45 -7.64 -4.47 -17.15
C LEU A 45 -8.05 -3.45 -16.08
N ALA A 46 -7.36 -3.43 -14.93
CA ALA A 46 -7.54 -2.40 -13.91
C ALA A 46 -6.63 -1.21 -14.22
N GLN A 47 -7.15 -0.21 -14.94
CA GLN A 47 -6.37 0.95 -15.40
C GLN A 47 -6.93 2.26 -14.83
N ALA A 48 -6.02 3.16 -14.45
CA ALA A 48 -6.33 4.53 -14.01
C ALA A 48 -5.69 5.58 -14.95
N SER A 49 -5.80 5.32 -16.26
CA SER A 49 -5.24 6.13 -17.34
C SER A 49 -6.30 6.78 -18.24
N LEU A 50 -7.58 6.68 -17.87
CA LEU A 50 -8.68 7.37 -18.54
C LEU A 50 -8.77 8.84 -18.12
N PRO A 51 -9.45 9.70 -18.92
CA PRO A 51 -9.80 11.04 -18.48
C PRO A 51 -10.42 11.04 -17.07
N TRP A 52 -10.26 12.14 -16.33
CA TRP A 52 -10.75 12.38 -14.96
C TRP A 52 -9.94 11.75 -13.83
N TYR A 53 -9.19 10.67 -14.07
CA TYR A 53 -8.24 10.17 -13.07
C TYR A 53 -7.14 11.22 -12.85
N GLY A 54 -6.98 11.70 -11.61
CA GLY A 54 -5.99 12.72 -11.27
C GLY A 54 -6.32 14.16 -11.72
N ILE A 55 -7.54 14.46 -12.18
CA ILE A 55 -7.87 15.81 -12.71
C ILE A 55 -7.65 16.96 -11.71
N ASP A 56 -7.83 16.71 -10.41
CA ASP A 56 -7.61 17.69 -9.34
C ASP A 56 -6.20 17.60 -8.75
N PHE A 57 -5.27 16.92 -9.43
CA PHE A 57 -3.91 16.67 -8.96
C PHE A 57 -2.85 16.96 -10.02
N GLY A 58 -1.87 17.81 -9.67
CA GLY A 58 -0.77 18.16 -10.57
C GLY A 58 -1.25 19.00 -11.76
N ASN A 59 -1.03 18.49 -12.98
CA ASN A 59 -1.41 19.16 -14.23
C ASN A 59 -2.79 18.74 -14.77
N GLY A 60 -3.54 17.94 -14.00
CA GLY A 60 -4.88 17.47 -14.38
C GLY A 60 -4.90 16.37 -15.45
N LEU A 61 -3.74 15.81 -15.82
CA LEU A 61 -3.65 14.64 -16.69
C LEU A 61 -3.76 13.33 -15.90
N PRO A 62 -4.21 12.23 -16.54
CA PRO A 62 -4.19 10.90 -15.94
C PRO A 62 -2.82 10.56 -15.37
N ASN A 63 -2.78 10.32 -14.07
CA ASN A 63 -1.55 10.11 -13.30
C ASN A 63 -1.53 8.76 -12.57
N GLY A 64 -2.40 7.83 -12.96
CA GLY A 64 -2.41 6.46 -12.43
C GLY A 64 -3.10 6.28 -11.09
N ARG A 65 -3.69 7.34 -10.51
CA ARG A 65 -4.50 7.26 -9.29
C ARG A 65 -5.95 6.95 -9.63
N PHE A 66 -6.56 5.96 -8.95
CA PHE A 66 -7.98 5.59 -9.13
C PHE A 66 -8.94 6.57 -8.43
N THR A 67 -8.68 7.86 -8.56
CA THR A 67 -9.43 8.96 -7.96
C THR A 67 -9.20 10.23 -8.79
N ASN A 68 -9.99 11.28 -8.58
CA ASN A 68 -9.75 12.60 -9.16
C ASN A 68 -8.53 13.31 -8.55
N GLY A 69 -8.10 12.93 -7.35
CA GLY A 69 -7.09 13.69 -6.60
C GLY A 69 -6.06 12.81 -5.90
N ARG A 70 -5.86 13.08 -4.61
CA ARG A 70 -4.96 12.35 -3.71
C ARG A 70 -5.56 10.98 -3.35
N THR A 71 -4.70 9.97 -3.27
CA THR A 71 -5.03 8.66 -2.69
C THR A 71 -5.11 8.73 -1.17
N VAL A 72 -5.61 7.66 -0.53
CA VAL A 72 -5.61 7.57 0.94
C VAL A 72 -4.18 7.67 1.48
N ALA A 73 -3.23 7.00 0.84
CA ALA A 73 -1.84 7.02 1.27
C ALA A 73 -1.15 8.38 1.03
N ASP A 74 -1.52 9.12 -0.02
CA ASP A 74 -1.07 10.51 -0.19
C ASP A 74 -1.53 11.40 0.97
N ILE A 75 -2.79 11.25 1.41
CA ILE A 75 -3.35 12.04 2.53
C ILE A 75 -2.64 11.73 3.84
N ILE A 76 -2.30 10.45 4.10
CA ILE A 76 -1.51 10.05 5.27
C ILE A 76 -0.15 10.73 5.23
N GLY A 77 0.58 10.57 4.13
CA GLY A 77 1.90 11.19 3.96
C GLY A 77 1.87 12.71 4.15
N ASP A 78 0.88 13.38 3.55
CA ASP A 78 0.66 14.82 3.74
C ASP A 78 0.44 15.18 5.22
N SER A 79 -0.35 14.38 5.94
CA SER A 79 -0.67 14.63 7.35
C SER A 79 0.49 14.36 8.30
N THR A 80 1.44 13.50 7.91
CA THR A 80 2.64 13.15 8.67
C THR A 80 3.88 13.93 8.21
N GLY A 81 3.75 14.80 7.21
CA GLY A 81 4.84 15.59 6.65
C GLY A 81 5.84 14.75 5.83
N LEU A 82 5.46 13.54 5.43
CA LEU A 82 6.27 12.64 4.63
C LEU A 82 6.10 12.90 3.13
N PRO A 83 7.17 12.70 2.34
CA PRO A 83 7.09 12.79 0.88
C PRO A 83 6.11 11.76 0.32
N ARG A 84 5.48 12.07 -0.81
CA ARG A 84 4.63 11.12 -1.54
C ARG A 84 5.51 10.24 -2.42
N PRO A 85 5.56 8.92 -2.18
CA PRO A 85 6.44 8.03 -2.93
C PRO A 85 5.94 7.83 -4.37
N PRO A 86 6.85 7.70 -5.33
CA PRO A 86 6.51 7.30 -6.71
C PRO A 86 6.05 5.84 -6.78
N ALA A 87 5.43 5.47 -7.90
CA ALA A 87 5.12 4.08 -8.22
C ALA A 87 6.41 3.27 -8.41
N PHE A 88 6.46 2.05 -7.88
CA PHE A 88 7.61 1.15 -8.07
C PHE A 88 7.93 0.88 -9.55
N LEU A 89 6.91 0.76 -10.40
CA LEU A 89 7.07 0.47 -11.82
C LEU A 89 7.32 1.72 -12.69
N ASP A 90 7.43 2.90 -12.09
CA ASP A 90 7.79 4.11 -12.83
C ASP A 90 9.23 3.98 -13.40
N PRO A 91 9.44 4.10 -14.72
CA PRO A 91 10.76 4.00 -15.33
C PRO A 91 11.79 5.01 -14.83
N SER A 92 11.34 6.11 -14.23
CA SER A 92 12.19 7.15 -13.65
C SER A 92 12.66 6.84 -12.22
N LEU A 93 12.17 5.76 -11.59
CA LEU A 93 12.53 5.41 -10.23
C LEU A 93 14.02 5.05 -10.10
N THR A 94 14.73 5.77 -9.23
CA THR A 94 16.13 5.52 -8.88
C THR A 94 16.28 5.22 -7.39
N ASP A 95 17.40 4.62 -7.02
CA ASP A 95 17.75 4.37 -5.62
C ASP A 95 17.89 5.66 -4.78
N ASP A 96 18.29 6.78 -5.39
CA ASP A 96 18.25 8.11 -4.76
C ASP A 96 16.81 8.58 -4.48
N LEU A 97 15.90 8.46 -5.47
CA LEU A 97 14.49 8.83 -5.26
C LEU A 97 13.82 7.95 -4.19
N ILE A 98 14.22 6.69 -4.08
CA ILE A 98 13.75 5.78 -3.04
C ILE A 98 14.21 6.26 -1.66
N LEU A 99 15.46 6.68 -1.51
CA LEU A 99 15.97 7.22 -0.23
C LEU A 99 15.32 8.55 0.14
N GLU A 100 14.93 9.36 -0.85
CA GLU A 100 14.32 10.66 -0.62
C GLU A 100 12.82 10.61 -0.36
N ASN A 101 12.12 9.65 -0.98
CA ASN A 101 10.66 9.66 -1.05
C ASN A 101 9.99 8.33 -0.64
N GLY A 102 10.74 7.24 -0.54
CA GLY A 102 10.18 5.90 -0.36
C GLY A 102 9.60 5.34 -1.65
N VAL A 103 8.71 4.35 -1.55
CA VAL A 103 8.14 3.66 -2.73
C VAL A 103 6.69 3.24 -2.51
N ASN A 104 5.87 3.38 -3.55
CA ASN A 104 4.52 2.83 -3.60
C ASN A 104 4.46 1.56 -4.45
N TYR A 105 4.12 0.44 -3.82
CA TYR A 105 3.94 -0.87 -4.45
C TYR A 105 2.47 -1.21 -4.75
N ALA A 106 1.52 -0.36 -4.35
CA ALA A 106 0.09 -0.63 -4.47
C ALA A 106 -0.32 -0.83 -5.93
N SER A 107 -1.31 -1.70 -6.15
CA SER A 107 -1.74 -2.08 -7.49
C SER A 107 -3.25 -2.27 -7.56
N GLY A 108 -3.89 -1.55 -8.49
CA GLY A 108 -5.31 -1.72 -8.81
C GLY A 108 -5.70 -3.19 -9.03
N GLY A 109 -6.76 -3.63 -8.35
CA GLY A 109 -7.24 -5.02 -8.39
C GLY A 109 -6.44 -6.02 -7.56
N GLY A 110 -5.33 -5.61 -6.92
CA GLY A 110 -4.57 -6.42 -5.99
C GLY A 110 -5.34 -6.73 -4.69
N GLY A 111 -4.97 -7.84 -4.05
CA GLY A 111 -5.53 -8.25 -2.75
C GLY A 111 -4.49 -8.92 -1.87
N ILE A 112 -4.94 -9.35 -0.69
CA ILE A 112 -4.13 -10.07 0.30
C ILE A 112 -3.75 -11.43 -0.29
N LEU A 113 -4.72 -12.08 -0.93
CA LEU A 113 -4.55 -13.37 -1.59
C LEU A 113 -3.94 -13.21 -2.99
N ASN A 114 -3.24 -14.25 -3.45
CA ASN A 114 -2.55 -14.22 -4.76
C ASN A 114 -3.53 -14.33 -5.94
N GLU A 115 -4.64 -15.00 -5.72
CA GLU A 115 -5.72 -15.28 -6.66
C GLU A 115 -6.65 -14.09 -6.86
N THR A 116 -6.77 -13.22 -5.85
CA THR A 116 -7.67 -12.05 -5.85
C THR A 116 -7.49 -11.18 -7.09
N GLY A 117 -8.62 -10.73 -7.65
CA GLY A 117 -8.63 -9.87 -8.82
C GLY A 117 -8.04 -10.53 -10.08
N GLY A 118 -8.01 -11.86 -10.15
CA GLY A 118 -7.49 -12.60 -11.30
C GLY A 118 -8.13 -12.21 -12.64
N TYR A 119 -9.40 -11.79 -12.64
CA TYR A 119 -10.09 -11.34 -13.84
C TYR A 119 -9.51 -10.05 -14.44
N PHE A 120 -8.75 -9.27 -13.66
CA PHE A 120 -8.01 -8.12 -14.17
C PHE A 120 -6.75 -8.50 -14.94
N ILE A 121 -6.46 -9.80 -15.07
CA ILE A 121 -5.35 -10.42 -15.80
C ILE A 121 -3.97 -10.14 -15.20
N GLN A 122 -3.64 -8.88 -14.95
CA GLN A 122 -2.37 -8.47 -14.38
C GLN A 122 -2.59 -7.46 -13.24
N ARG A 123 -2.02 -7.76 -12.09
CA ARG A 123 -2.12 -7.01 -10.82
C ARG A 123 -1.06 -7.54 -9.86
N LEU A 124 -0.65 -6.74 -8.89
CA LEU A 124 0.29 -7.14 -7.85
C LEU A 124 -0.46 -7.50 -6.56
N SER A 125 -0.47 -8.78 -6.16
CA SER A 125 -0.95 -9.19 -4.83
C SER A 125 -0.02 -8.69 -3.74
N LEU A 126 -0.46 -8.66 -2.47
CA LEU A 126 0.37 -8.22 -1.36
C LEU A 126 1.69 -9.03 -1.25
N ASN A 127 1.66 -10.34 -1.50
CA ASN A 127 2.90 -11.13 -1.58
C ASN A 127 3.85 -10.62 -2.66
N LYS A 128 3.33 -10.26 -3.84
CA LYS A 128 4.16 -9.71 -4.91
C LYS A 128 4.70 -8.34 -4.53
N GLN A 129 3.90 -7.48 -3.91
CA GLN A 129 4.34 -6.17 -3.43
C GLN A 129 5.45 -6.30 -2.39
N ILE A 130 5.35 -7.26 -1.45
CA ILE A 130 6.42 -7.58 -0.48
C ILE A 130 7.67 -8.10 -1.19
N GLU A 131 7.53 -8.94 -2.22
CA GLU A 131 8.67 -9.41 -3.03
C GLU A 131 9.41 -8.24 -3.71
N LEU A 132 8.66 -7.27 -4.27
CA LEU A 132 9.24 -6.06 -4.86
C LEU A 132 9.98 -5.22 -3.81
N PHE A 133 9.40 -5.08 -2.61
CA PHE A 133 10.06 -4.43 -1.48
C PHE A 133 11.38 -5.12 -1.09
N GLN A 134 11.44 -6.46 -1.05
CA GLN A 134 12.70 -7.19 -0.84
C GLN A 134 13.75 -6.88 -1.93
N GLY A 135 13.32 -6.65 -3.17
CA GLY A 135 14.16 -6.12 -4.24
C GLY A 135 14.71 -4.73 -3.91
N THR A 136 13.83 -3.81 -3.49
CA THR A 136 14.21 -2.46 -3.03
C THR A 136 15.24 -2.51 -1.90
N GLN A 137 15.05 -3.38 -0.90
CA GLN A 137 16.01 -3.50 0.20
C GLN A 137 17.41 -3.86 -0.29
N ARG A 138 17.53 -4.82 -1.21
CA ARG A 138 18.83 -5.19 -1.79
C ARG A 138 19.49 -4.03 -2.53
N MET A 139 18.72 -3.26 -3.31
CA MET A 139 19.25 -2.08 -4.01
C MET A 139 19.80 -1.04 -3.03
N ILE A 140 19.04 -0.74 -1.97
CA ILE A 140 19.44 0.25 -0.97
C ILE A 140 20.62 -0.24 -0.12
N ILE A 141 20.64 -1.52 0.29
CA ILE A 141 21.78 -2.12 0.99
C ILE A 141 23.06 -1.98 0.16
N ASN A 142 23.00 -2.23 -1.15
CA ASN A 142 24.15 -2.09 -2.04
C ASN A 142 24.62 -0.64 -2.17
N LYS A 143 23.72 0.35 -2.09
CA LYS A 143 24.05 1.77 -2.24
C LYS A 143 24.64 2.39 -0.97
N ILE A 144 24.03 2.13 0.20
CA ILE A 144 24.39 2.82 1.46
C ILE A 144 24.96 1.92 2.56
N GLY A 145 25.07 0.61 2.30
CA GLY A 145 25.57 -0.39 3.25
C GLY A 145 24.49 -0.91 4.19
N GLU A 146 24.79 -2.06 4.82
CA GLU A 146 23.85 -2.81 5.66
C GLU A 146 23.41 -2.04 6.91
N GLU A 147 24.33 -1.39 7.61
CA GLU A 147 24.00 -0.68 8.85
C GLU A 147 23.07 0.52 8.61
N LYS A 148 23.38 1.36 7.62
CA LYS A 148 22.57 2.53 7.28
C LYS A 148 21.21 2.14 6.70
N SER A 149 21.18 1.14 5.82
CA SER A 149 19.92 0.64 5.25
C SER A 149 19.02 0.02 6.33
N ARG A 150 19.58 -0.73 7.28
CA ARG A 150 18.81 -1.25 8.43
C ARG A 150 18.16 -0.12 9.22
N LYS A 151 18.90 0.96 9.53
CA LYS A 151 18.34 2.14 10.22
C LYS A 151 17.24 2.79 9.38
N PHE A 152 17.49 3.06 8.10
CA PHE A 152 16.53 3.67 7.17
C PHE A 152 15.19 2.91 7.11
N PHE A 153 15.21 1.58 6.96
CA PHE A 153 13.98 0.79 6.94
C PHE A 153 13.30 0.73 8.31
N GLN A 154 14.05 0.66 9.41
CA GLN A 154 13.47 0.63 10.76
C GLN A 154 12.80 1.96 11.15
N GLU A 155 13.28 3.08 10.64
CA GLU A 155 12.74 4.42 10.91
C GLU A 155 11.66 4.85 9.92
N SER A 156 11.46 4.13 8.82
CA SER A 156 10.45 4.44 7.81
C SER A 156 9.03 4.05 8.26
N GLN A 157 8.03 4.74 7.68
CA GLN A 157 6.62 4.42 7.86
C GLN A 157 6.13 3.44 6.78
N TYR A 158 5.20 2.58 7.14
CA TYR A 158 4.64 1.55 6.26
C TYR A 158 3.13 1.64 6.25
N VAL A 159 2.53 1.76 5.07
CA VAL A 159 1.06 1.78 4.91
C VAL A 159 0.64 0.49 4.23
N VAL A 160 -0.31 -0.24 4.81
CA VAL A 160 -0.91 -1.45 4.24
C VAL A 160 -2.42 -1.23 4.13
N ALA A 161 -2.91 -1.00 2.91
CA ALA A 161 -4.30 -0.67 2.64
C ALA A 161 -4.86 -1.48 1.47
N LEU A 162 -5.37 -2.67 1.77
CA LEU A 162 -6.02 -3.58 0.83
C LEU A 162 -6.91 -4.58 1.58
N GLY A 163 -7.79 -5.27 0.85
CA GLY A 163 -8.65 -6.32 1.38
C GLY A 163 -10.04 -6.31 0.76
N SER A 164 -10.48 -5.16 0.23
CA SER A 164 -11.79 -5.03 -0.40
C SER A 164 -11.95 -6.00 -1.58
N ASN A 165 -10.89 -6.10 -2.40
CA ASN A 165 -10.86 -6.99 -3.57
C ASN A 165 -10.98 -8.47 -3.19
N ASP A 166 -10.46 -8.89 -2.03
CA ASP A 166 -10.54 -10.28 -1.58
C ASP A 166 -12.01 -10.71 -1.33
N PHE A 167 -12.89 -9.75 -1.06
CA PHE A 167 -14.33 -9.98 -1.00
C PHE A 167 -15.00 -9.77 -2.37
N ILE A 168 -15.01 -8.53 -2.88
CA ILE A 168 -15.87 -8.16 -4.04
C ILE A 168 -15.36 -8.69 -5.37
N ASN A 169 -14.06 -8.98 -5.47
CA ASN A 169 -13.36 -9.42 -6.67
C ASN A 169 -12.75 -10.83 -6.52
N ASN A 170 -13.22 -11.59 -5.51
CA ASN A 170 -12.86 -12.99 -5.28
C ASN A 170 -13.98 -13.74 -4.52
N TYR A 171 -14.04 -13.67 -3.19
CA TYR A 171 -14.93 -14.52 -2.37
C TYR A 171 -16.42 -14.40 -2.71
N LEU A 172 -16.91 -13.20 -3.00
CA LEU A 172 -18.32 -12.97 -3.33
C LEU A 172 -18.64 -13.22 -4.82
N MET A 173 -17.65 -13.59 -5.63
CA MET A 173 -17.83 -13.88 -7.05
C MET A 173 -17.96 -15.40 -7.28
N PRO A 174 -19.10 -15.87 -7.83
CA PRO A 174 -19.37 -17.31 -8.05
C PRO A 174 -18.47 -18.03 -9.05
N VAL A 175 -17.42 -17.39 -9.55
CA VAL A 175 -16.43 -17.97 -10.49
C VAL A 175 -15.12 -18.36 -9.79
N TYR A 176 -14.92 -17.95 -8.54
CA TYR A 176 -13.72 -18.26 -7.75
C TYR A 176 -14.00 -19.35 -6.72
N SER A 177 -13.03 -20.24 -6.54
CA SER A 177 -13.17 -21.37 -5.61
C SER A 177 -13.52 -20.98 -4.19
N ASP A 178 -13.08 -19.80 -3.76
CA ASP A 178 -13.32 -19.32 -2.42
C ASP A 178 -14.81 -19.14 -2.12
N SER A 179 -15.62 -18.82 -3.14
CA SER A 179 -17.07 -18.59 -2.97
C SER A 179 -17.85 -19.87 -2.62
N TRP A 180 -17.31 -21.05 -2.97
CA TRP A 180 -17.93 -22.34 -2.64
C TRP A 180 -17.11 -23.21 -1.67
N LYS A 181 -15.86 -22.83 -1.40
CA LYS A 181 -14.99 -23.49 -0.41
C LYS A 181 -15.20 -22.96 1.01
N TYR A 182 -15.50 -21.66 1.16
CA TYR A 182 -15.60 -21.00 2.45
C TYR A 182 -16.99 -20.42 2.71
N ASN A 183 -17.32 -20.23 3.98
CA ASN A 183 -18.39 -19.34 4.42
C ASN A 183 -17.78 -18.03 4.94
N ASP A 184 -18.62 -17.03 5.26
CA ASP A 184 -18.14 -15.69 5.64
C ASP A 184 -17.10 -15.76 6.78
N GLN A 185 -17.36 -16.59 7.80
CA GLN A 185 -16.46 -16.73 8.96
C GLN A 185 -15.15 -17.42 8.60
N THR A 186 -15.20 -18.55 7.88
CA THR A 186 -13.99 -19.31 7.53
C THR A 186 -13.15 -18.60 6.48
N PHE A 187 -13.77 -17.82 5.60
CA PHE A 187 -13.05 -16.96 4.64
C PHE A 187 -12.32 -15.83 5.36
N ILE A 188 -12.98 -15.12 6.28
CA ILE A 188 -12.32 -14.08 7.07
C ILE A 188 -11.15 -14.67 7.87
N ALA A 189 -11.31 -15.83 8.50
CA ALA A 189 -10.23 -16.49 9.22
C ALA A 189 -9.03 -16.82 8.32
N TYR A 190 -9.27 -17.37 7.12
CA TYR A 190 -8.23 -17.63 6.12
C TYR A 190 -7.51 -16.36 5.67
N LEU A 191 -8.28 -15.28 5.43
CA LEU A 191 -7.73 -14.00 4.99
C LEU A 191 -6.87 -13.36 6.08
N MET A 192 -7.28 -13.47 7.34
CA MET A 192 -6.55 -12.93 8.49
C MET A 192 -5.26 -13.71 8.77
N ASP A 193 -5.28 -15.05 8.71
CA ASP A 193 -4.08 -15.88 8.84
C ASP A 193 -3.05 -15.52 7.75
N THR A 194 -3.52 -15.35 6.52
CA THR A 194 -2.66 -14.93 5.40
C THR A 194 -2.08 -13.54 5.62
N LEU A 195 -2.92 -12.56 6.00
CA LEU A 195 -2.50 -11.19 6.25
C LEU A 195 -1.51 -11.11 7.42
N GLU A 196 -1.76 -11.83 8.51
CA GLU A 196 -0.86 -11.90 9.66
C GLU A 196 0.52 -12.40 9.24
N GLY A 197 0.59 -13.47 8.46
CA GLY A 197 1.86 -13.98 7.92
C GLY A 197 2.60 -12.95 7.07
N GLN A 198 1.88 -12.19 6.25
CA GLN A 198 2.44 -11.12 5.41
C GLN A 198 2.93 -9.93 6.24
N LEU A 199 2.19 -9.51 7.26
CA LEU A 199 2.61 -8.46 8.19
C LEU A 199 3.84 -8.89 9.01
N ARG A 200 3.87 -10.14 9.48
CA ARG A 200 5.05 -10.74 10.14
C ARG A 200 6.25 -10.76 9.21
N LYS A 201 6.07 -11.03 7.92
CA LYS A 201 7.13 -10.95 6.92
C LYS A 201 7.65 -9.51 6.78
N LEU A 202 6.77 -8.51 6.65
CA LEU A 202 7.18 -7.10 6.62
C LEU A 202 7.95 -6.69 7.88
N HIS A 203 7.48 -7.10 9.06
CA HIS A 203 8.18 -6.87 10.32
C HIS A 203 9.57 -7.54 10.34
N GLY A 204 9.67 -8.78 9.85
CA GLY A 204 10.95 -9.48 9.68
C GLY A 204 11.91 -8.78 8.72
N LEU A 205 11.37 -8.04 7.73
CA LEU A 205 12.13 -7.20 6.82
C LEU A 205 12.50 -5.82 7.39
N GLY A 206 12.17 -5.55 8.66
CA GLY A 206 12.58 -4.32 9.34
C GLY A 206 11.49 -3.27 9.49
N ALA A 207 10.27 -3.50 9.00
CA ALA A 207 9.16 -2.58 9.22
C ALA A 207 8.82 -2.48 10.72
N ARG A 208 8.70 -1.26 11.25
CA ARG A 208 8.40 -1.01 12.66
C ARG A 208 7.13 -0.19 12.85
N GLU A 209 6.93 0.84 12.03
CA GLU A 209 5.73 1.67 12.07
C GLU A 209 4.77 1.27 10.95
N LEU A 210 3.92 0.27 11.19
CA LEU A 210 2.91 -0.19 10.24
C LEU A 210 1.53 0.40 10.53
N ILE A 211 0.97 1.09 9.55
CA ILE A 211 -0.41 1.57 9.53
C ILE A 211 -1.20 0.61 8.64
N VAL A 212 -2.07 -0.21 9.26
CA VAL A 212 -2.89 -1.20 8.54
C VAL A 212 -4.35 -0.73 8.52
N PHE A 213 -4.92 -0.60 7.32
CA PHE A 213 -6.29 -0.13 7.14
C PHE A 213 -7.30 -1.26 7.21
N GLY A 214 -8.41 -0.98 7.90
CA GLY A 214 -9.62 -1.78 7.79
C GLY A 214 -10.41 -1.44 6.53
N LEU A 215 -11.57 -2.09 6.38
CA LEU A 215 -12.43 -1.93 5.21
C LEU A 215 -13.61 -0.99 5.52
N GLY A 216 -13.90 -0.09 4.60
CA GLY A 216 -15.13 0.70 4.60
C GLY A 216 -16.36 -0.12 4.21
N PRO A 217 -17.56 0.48 4.22
CA PRO A 217 -18.82 -0.19 3.88
C PRO A 217 -18.90 -0.51 2.38
N MET A 218 -18.29 -1.63 1.98
CA MET A 218 -18.17 -2.03 0.58
C MET A 218 -19.52 -2.23 -0.12
N GLY A 219 -20.56 -2.66 0.60
CA GLY A 219 -21.91 -2.87 0.04
C GLY A 219 -22.56 -1.59 -0.47
N CYS A 220 -22.06 -0.41 -0.08
CA CYS A 220 -22.57 0.89 -0.50
C CYS A 220 -21.80 1.52 -1.67
N ILE A 221 -20.75 0.88 -2.19
CA ILE A 221 -20.02 1.42 -3.35
C ILE A 221 -20.91 1.39 -4.60
N PRO A 222 -20.67 2.28 -5.59
CA PRO A 222 -21.53 2.38 -6.77
C PRO A 222 -21.79 1.04 -7.48
N LEU A 223 -20.75 0.23 -7.69
CA LEU A 223 -20.89 -1.08 -8.33
C LEU A 223 -21.84 -2.02 -7.56
N GLN A 224 -21.74 -2.07 -6.23
CA GLN A 224 -22.59 -2.95 -5.42
C GLN A 224 -24.04 -2.48 -5.41
N ARG A 225 -24.29 -1.16 -5.44
CA ARG A 225 -25.64 -0.59 -5.54
C ARG A 225 -26.28 -0.84 -6.90
N VAL A 226 -25.50 -0.72 -7.99
CA VAL A 226 -25.97 -1.03 -9.35
C VAL A 226 -26.33 -2.52 -9.50
N LEU A 227 -25.60 -3.42 -8.83
CA LEU A 227 -25.89 -4.85 -8.84
C LEU A 227 -27.02 -5.26 -7.87
N SER A 228 -27.50 -4.34 -7.03
CA SER A 228 -28.63 -4.56 -6.13
C SER A 228 -29.95 -4.36 -6.88
N THR A 229 -30.94 -5.20 -6.61
CA THR A 229 -32.28 -5.08 -7.24
C THR A 229 -33.05 -3.84 -6.79
N THR A 230 -32.70 -3.26 -5.64
CA THR A 230 -33.36 -2.09 -5.07
C THR A 230 -32.55 -0.80 -5.20
N GLY A 231 -31.27 -0.89 -5.58
CA GLY A 231 -30.33 0.24 -5.53
C GLY A 231 -29.80 0.57 -4.13
N GLU A 232 -30.23 -0.18 -3.10
CA GLU A 232 -29.75 -0.06 -1.72
C GLU A 232 -28.40 -0.76 -1.53
N CYS A 233 -27.73 -0.45 -0.41
CA CYS A 233 -26.49 -1.12 -0.04
C CYS A 233 -26.68 -2.63 0.15
N GLN A 234 -25.68 -3.41 -0.26
CA GLN A 234 -25.69 -4.86 -0.05
C GLN A 234 -25.24 -5.21 1.37
N GLU A 235 -26.20 -5.57 2.23
CA GLU A 235 -25.96 -5.89 3.65
C GLU A 235 -24.97 -7.04 3.86
N LYS A 236 -25.00 -8.08 3.02
CA LYS A 236 -24.03 -9.20 3.11
C LYS A 236 -22.60 -8.69 2.93
N THR A 237 -22.37 -7.81 1.96
CA THR A 237 -21.05 -7.22 1.68
C THR A 237 -20.60 -6.28 2.81
N ASN A 238 -21.52 -5.52 3.43
CA ASN A 238 -21.21 -4.69 4.60
C ASN A 238 -20.87 -5.52 5.84
N LYS A 239 -21.55 -6.65 6.06
CA LYS A 239 -21.21 -7.59 7.14
C LYS A 239 -19.81 -8.18 6.96
N ALA A 240 -19.43 -8.52 5.73
CA ALA A 240 -18.07 -9.00 5.43
C ALA A 240 -17.01 -7.93 5.78
N SER A 241 -17.26 -6.66 5.41
CA SER A 241 -16.38 -5.53 5.75
C SER A 241 -16.24 -5.36 7.26
N SER A 242 -17.35 -5.46 7.99
CA SER A 242 -17.38 -5.33 9.45
C SER A 242 -16.67 -6.49 10.16
N GLY A 243 -16.84 -7.72 9.65
CA GLY A 243 -16.15 -8.90 10.14
C GLY A 243 -14.64 -8.79 9.95
N PHE A 244 -14.19 -8.35 8.77
CA PHE A 244 -12.78 -8.06 8.52
C PHE A 244 -12.23 -7.02 9.52
N GLN A 245 -12.94 -5.90 9.71
CA GLN A 245 -12.51 -4.84 10.62
C GLN A 245 -12.41 -5.33 12.07
N TRP A 246 -13.33 -6.19 12.50
CA TRP A 246 -13.30 -6.77 13.84
C TRP A 246 -12.10 -7.71 14.02
N SER A 247 -11.87 -8.62 13.05
CA SER A 247 -10.76 -9.57 13.11
C SER A 247 -9.39 -8.89 12.97
N LEU A 248 -9.28 -7.87 12.12
CA LEU A 248 -8.03 -7.12 11.94
C LEU A 248 -7.53 -6.52 13.26
N LYS A 249 -8.44 -6.00 14.09
CA LYS A 249 -8.10 -5.47 15.43
C LYS A 249 -7.52 -6.53 16.37
N GLN A 250 -7.84 -7.81 16.16
CA GLN A 250 -7.28 -8.91 16.96
C GLN A 250 -5.85 -9.28 16.49
N VAL A 251 -5.55 -9.08 15.20
CA VAL A 251 -4.24 -9.40 14.61
C VAL A 251 -3.23 -8.25 14.80
N THR A 252 -3.71 -7.01 14.89
CA THR A 252 -2.88 -5.79 14.93
C THR A 252 -2.88 -5.07 16.28
N GLY A 253 -3.72 -5.51 17.23
CA GLY A 253 -3.87 -4.93 18.56
C GLY A 253 -3.00 -5.56 19.64
#